data_AF-A0A8B8FTM2-F1
#
_entry.id   AF-A0A8B8FTM2-F1
#
_cell.length_a   1.000
_cell.length_b   1.000
_cell.length_c   1.000
_cell.angle_alpha   90.00
_cell.angle_beta   90.00
_cell.angle_gamma   90.00
#
_symmetry.space_group_name_H-M   'P 1'
#
loop_
_entity.id
_entity.type
_entity.pdbx_description
1 polymer ?
#
loop_
_entity_poly.entity_id
_entity_poly.type
_entity_poly.pdbx_seq_one_letter_code
_entity_poly.pdbx_strand_id
1 'polypeptide(L)'
;MNSDIVTLKLEEAVKLIPKSTGEDDVNQFIQACDLAIESVEKKNVSILIKYITTKLSGRALEAIKYKDTTKWKKHKKIFNRYF
;
A
#
# COMPACT_ATOMS: atom_id res chain seq x y z
N MET A 1 -23.07 -0.71 9.03
CA MET A 1 -22.60 -2.04 8.59
C MET A 1 -21.43 -2.41 9.47
N ASN A 2 -21.63 -3.30 10.45
CA ASN A 2 -20.53 -4.02 11.07
C ASN A 2 -20.23 -5.19 10.13
N SER A 3 -19.34 -4.98 9.16
CA SER A 3 -18.61 -6.10 8.59
C SER A 3 -17.59 -6.47 9.64
N ASP A 4 -17.65 -7.69 10.18
CA ASP A 4 -16.55 -8.21 10.98
C ASP A 4 -15.30 -8.10 10.11
N ILE A 5 -14.45 -7.10 10.39
CA ILE A 5 -13.22 -6.89 9.64
C ILE A 5 -12.36 -8.10 9.95
N VAL A 6 -12.19 -8.97 8.96
CA VAL A 6 -11.26 -10.10 9.04
C VAL A 6 -9.88 -9.51 9.35
N THR A 7 -9.39 -9.76 10.56
CA THR A 7 -8.06 -9.34 10.96
C THR A 7 -7.07 -10.42 10.53
N LEU A 8 -6.38 -10.16 9.43
CA LEU A 8 -5.33 -10.99 8.87
C LEU A 8 -4.04 -10.90 9.68
N LYS A 9 -3.29 -11.99 9.67
CA LYS A 9 -1.88 -11.95 10.09
C LYS A 9 -1.08 -11.13 9.09
N LEU A 10 0.01 -10.51 9.55
CA LEU A 10 0.89 -9.72 8.68
C LEU A 10 1.36 -10.52 7.45
N GLU A 11 1.70 -11.80 7.65
CA GLU A 11 2.13 -12.73 6.59
C GLU A 11 1.08 -12.99 5.51
N GLU A 12 -0.21 -12.86 5.84
CA GLU A 12 -1.31 -13.01 4.89
C GLU A 12 -1.56 -11.69 4.17
N ALA A 13 -1.56 -10.57 4.90
CA ALA A 13 -1.77 -9.25 4.35
C ALA A 13 -0.71 -8.87 3.30
N VAL A 14 0.56 -9.24 3.52
CA VAL A 14 1.64 -8.97 2.54
C VAL A 14 1.44 -9.69 1.20
N LYS A 15 0.68 -10.80 1.18
CA LYS A 15 0.37 -11.53 -0.06
C LYS A 15 -0.66 -10.82 -0.92
N LEU A 16 -1.44 -9.92 -0.33
CA LEU A 16 -2.42 -9.09 -1.05
C LEU A 16 -1.77 -7.94 -1.81
N ILE A 17 -0.52 -7.57 -1.48
CA ILE A 17 0.15 -6.41 -2.07
C ILE A 17 0.76 -6.77 -3.44
N PRO A 18 0.24 -6.22 -4.56
CA PRO A 18 0.83 -6.43 -5.86
C PRO A 18 2.11 -5.60 -6.03
N LYS A 19 2.88 -5.90 -7.08
CA LYS A 19 3.96 -5.00 -7.53
C LYS A 19 3.36 -3.84 -8.31
N SER A 20 3.98 -2.66 -8.25
CA SER A 20 3.61 -1.53 -9.11
C SER A 20 4.84 -0.80 -9.64
N THR A 21 4.83 -0.56 -10.93
CA THR A 21 5.81 0.23 -11.70
C THR A 21 5.35 1.67 -11.92
N GLY A 22 4.04 1.91 -11.80
CA GLY A 22 3.39 3.16 -12.17
C GLY A 22 2.96 3.24 -13.65
N GLU A 23 3.14 2.17 -14.42
CA GLU A 23 2.59 2.02 -15.78
C GLU A 23 1.40 1.05 -15.82
N ASP A 24 1.30 0.21 -14.79
CA ASP A 24 0.19 -0.67 -14.48
C ASP A 24 -1.03 0.08 -13.93
N ASP A 25 -2.15 -0.63 -13.72
CA ASP A 25 -3.36 -0.08 -13.11
C ASP A 25 -3.09 0.29 -11.63
N VAL A 26 -2.64 1.52 -11.43
CA VAL A 26 -2.31 2.08 -10.12
C VAL A 26 -3.55 2.13 -9.21
N ASN A 27 -4.76 2.26 -9.77
CA ASN A 27 -5.98 2.24 -8.97
C ASN A 27 -6.23 0.87 -8.35
N GLN A 28 -6.02 -0.22 -9.10
CA GLN A 28 -6.08 -1.58 -8.55
C GLN A 28 -5.00 -1.81 -7.48
N PHE A 29 -3.77 -1.33 -7.71
CA PHE A 29 -2.71 -1.39 -6.71
C PHE A 29 -3.10 -0.67 -5.40
N ILE A 30 -3.66 0.54 -5.50
CA ILE A 30 -4.11 1.33 -4.34
C ILE A 30 -5.20 0.58 -3.58
N GLN A 31 -6.20 0.04 -4.28
CA GLN A 31 -7.31 -0.70 -3.66
C GLN A 31 -6.82 -1.94 -2.91
N ALA A 32 -5.91 -2.72 -3.50
CA ALA A 32 -5.32 -3.89 -2.86
C ALA A 32 -4.52 -3.50 -1.59
N CYS A 33 -3.78 -2.40 -1.64
CA CYS A 33 -3.05 -1.87 -0.48
C CYS A 33 -3.99 -1.35 0.61
N ASP A 34 -5.08 -0.68 0.25
CA ASP A 34 -6.12 -0.21 1.19
C ASP A 34 -6.73 -1.40 1.94
N LEU A 35 -7.15 -2.44 1.20
CA LEU A 35 -7.71 -3.66 1.78
C LEU A 35 -6.72 -4.32 2.75
N ALA A 36 -5.45 -4.46 2.36
CA ALA A 36 -4.43 -5.08 3.22
C ALA A 36 -4.17 -4.27 4.50
N ILE A 37 -4.18 -2.94 4.42
CA ILE A 37 -3.98 -2.06 5.58
C ILE A 37 -5.19 -2.09 6.52
N GLU A 38 -6.40 -2.11 5.97
CA GLU A 38 -7.64 -2.20 6.76
C GLU A 38 -7.80 -3.56 7.43
N SER A 39 -7.20 -4.61 6.86
CA SER A 39 -7.30 -5.99 7.34
C SER A 39 -6.23 -6.38 8.37
N VAL A 40 -5.39 -5.48 8.88
CA VAL A 40 -4.36 -5.81 9.89
C VAL A 40 -4.54 -5.03 11.18
N GLU A 41 -4.04 -5.59 12.29
CA GLU A 41 -3.95 -4.86 13.55
C GLU A 41 -3.14 -3.56 13.40
N LYS A 42 -3.54 -2.50 14.11
CA LYS A 42 -2.89 -1.18 14.06
C LYS A 42 -1.37 -1.22 14.26
N LYS A 43 -0.88 -2.13 15.12
CA LYS A 43 0.57 -2.31 15.38
C LYS A 43 1.35 -2.76 14.15
N ASN A 44 0.69 -3.44 13.20
CA ASN A 44 1.29 -3.98 11.99
C ASN A 44 1.25 -3.01 10.79
N VAL A 45 0.48 -1.93 10.87
CA VAL A 45 0.32 -0.98 9.75
C VAL A 45 1.65 -0.38 9.30
N SER A 46 2.52 -0.02 10.24
CA SER A 46 3.83 0.59 9.92
C SER A 46 4.73 -0.34 9.12
N ILE A 47 4.80 -1.62 9.51
CA ILE A 47 5.61 -2.61 8.79
C ILE A 47 4.99 -2.98 7.44
N LEU A 48 3.66 -3.01 7.34
CA LEU A 48 2.97 -3.23 6.07
C LEU A 48 3.21 -2.09 5.07
N ILE A 49 3.21 -0.82 5.52
CA ILE A 49 3.56 0.32 4.67
C ILE A 49 5.00 0.20 4.14
N LYS A 50 5.95 -0.18 5.00
CA LYS A 50 7.33 -0.44 4.56
C LYS A 50 7.37 -1.56 3.51
N TYR A 51 6.59 -2.62 3.68
CA TYR A 51 6.49 -3.70 2.71
C TYR A 51 5.94 -3.22 1.37
N ILE A 52 4.87 -2.41 1.37
CA ILE A 52 4.33 -1.78 0.15
C ILE A 52 5.42 -1.02 -0.59
N THR A 53 6.25 -0.22 0.10
CA THR A 53 7.37 0.50 -0.51
C THR A 53 8.35 -0.44 -1.22
N THR A 54 8.60 -1.65 -0.69
CA THR A 54 9.49 -2.65 -1.35
C THR A 54 8.89 -3.27 -2.61
N LYS A 55 7.59 -3.14 -2.83
CA LYS A 55 6.88 -3.64 -4.03
C LYS A 55 6.84 -2.62 -5.17
N LEU A 56 7.34 -1.42 -4.93
CA LEU A 56 7.41 -0.35 -5.92
C LEU A 56 8.70 -0.46 -6.73
N SER A 57 8.59 -0.22 -8.02
CA SER A 57 9.72 -0.05 -8.93
C SER A 57 9.39 1.02 -9.96
N GLY A 58 10.32 1.32 -10.87
CA GLY A 58 10.10 2.26 -11.98
C GLY A 58 9.60 3.63 -11.51
N ARG A 59 8.64 4.19 -12.26
CA ARG A 59 8.08 5.53 -12.00
C ARG A 59 7.41 5.62 -10.64
N ALA A 60 6.76 4.56 -10.16
CA ALA A 60 6.13 4.51 -8.84
C ALA A 60 7.15 4.72 -7.71
N LEU A 61 8.29 4.01 -7.76
CA LEU A 61 9.36 4.20 -6.77
C LEU A 61 10.00 5.59 -6.88
N GLU A 62 10.24 6.07 -8.10
CA GLU A 62 10.80 7.40 -8.35
C GLU A 62 9.92 8.52 -7.77
N ALA A 63 8.59 8.37 -7.83
CA ALA A 63 7.64 9.35 -7.32
C ALA A 63 7.67 9.50 -5.78
N ILE A 64 8.15 8.48 -5.06
CA ILE A 64 8.08 8.40 -3.59
C ILE A 64 9.45 8.37 -2.88
N LYS A 65 10.55 8.03 -3.57
CA LYS A 65 11.87 7.73 -2.95
C LYS A 65 12.50 8.86 -2.12
N TYR A 66 12.14 10.12 -2.37
CA TYR A 66 12.65 11.28 -1.62
C TYR A 66 11.59 11.93 -0.73
N LYS A 67 10.44 11.27 -0.54
CA LYS A 67 9.33 11.80 0.24
C LYS A 67 9.22 11.05 1.55
N ASP A 68 8.78 11.74 2.59
CA ASP A 68 8.40 11.10 3.84
C ASP A 68 7.17 10.20 3.60
N THR A 69 7.43 8.91 3.51
CA THR A 69 6.52 7.83 3.15
C THR A 69 6.01 7.06 4.39
N THR A 70 6.23 7.58 5.60
CA THR A 70 5.77 6.92 6.84
C THR A 70 4.25 6.73 6.93
N LYS A 71 3.46 7.40 6.07
CA LYS A 71 2.00 7.31 6.05
C LYS A 71 1.49 6.89 4.67
N TRP A 72 0.65 5.87 4.62
CA TRP A 72 0.00 5.41 3.38
C TRP A 72 -0.80 6.50 2.67
N LYS A 73 -1.52 7.35 3.42
CA LYS A 73 -2.25 8.50 2.87
C LYS A 73 -1.37 9.43 2.01
N LYS A 74 -0.07 9.57 2.34
CA LYS A 74 0.87 10.35 1.54
C LYS A 74 1.20 9.66 0.22
N HIS A 75 1.43 8.35 0.24
CA HIS A 75 1.60 7.55 -0.98
C HIS A 75 0.39 7.69 -1.89
N LYS A 76 -0.83 7.45 -1.40
CA LYS A 76 -2.06 7.58 -2.21
C LYS A 76 -2.19 8.95 -2.88
N LYS A 77 -1.90 10.03 -2.14
CA LYS A 77 -1.93 11.39 -2.69
C LYS A 77 -0.91 11.60 -3.82
N ILE A 78 0.26 10.96 -3.72
CA ILE A 78 1.27 10.99 -4.79
C ILE A 78 0.76 10.18 -5.97
N PHE A 79 0.29 8.95 -5.74
CA PHE A 79 -0.17 8.09 -6.82
C PHE A 79 -1.29 8.74 -7.63
N ASN A 80 -2.37 9.19 -6.99
CA ASN A 80 -3.49 9.88 -7.64
C ASN A 80 -3.14 11.20 -8.34
N ARG A 81 -1.94 11.75 -8.11
CA ARG A 81 -1.48 12.98 -8.76
C ARG A 81 -0.66 12.69 -10.03
N TYR A 82 0.03 11.56 -10.08
CA TYR A 82 1.06 11.31 -11.10
C TYR A 82 0.75 10.11 -12.01
N PHE A 83 -0.26 9.32 -11.66
CA PHE A 83 -0.74 8.15 -12.39
C PHE A 83 -2.27 8.18 -12.40
#